data_AF-A0A935GHC1-F1
#
_entry.id   AF-A0A935GHC1-F1
#
_cell.length_a   1.000
_cell.length_b   1.000
_cell.length_c   1.000
_cell.angle_alpha   90.00
_cell.angle_beta   90.00
_cell.angle_gamma   90.00
#
_symmetry.space_group_name_H-M   'P 1'
#
loop_
_entity.id
_entity.type
_entity.pdbx_description
1 polymer ?
#
loop_
_entity_poly.entity_id
_entity_poly.type
_entity_poly.pdbx_seq_one_letter_code
_entity_poly.pdbx_strand_id
1 'polypeptide(L)'
;MTCYAVGDIQGCLDPLRRLLDSVAFDPTQDRLLAVGDIVNRGPDSLATLRWTHSLGTSFDMVLGNHDLHLLAIAAGVRPAHPKDTLDGILTAPDRDTLL
;
A
#
# COMPACT_ATOMS: atom_id res chain seq x y z
N MET A 1 19.63 -6.79 10.65
CA MET A 1 18.91 -5.78 9.85
C MET A 1 19.09 -6.11 8.38
N THR A 2 18.09 -6.77 7.81
CA THR A 2 17.99 -7.04 6.37
C THR A 2 17.00 -6.04 5.76
N CYS A 3 17.25 -5.58 4.54
CA CYS A 3 16.31 -4.74 3.80
C CYS A 3 15.76 -5.54 2.61
N TYR A 4 14.44 -5.71 2.57
CA TYR A 4 13.73 -6.39 1.50
C TYR A 4 13.09 -5.35 0.59
N ALA A 5 13.29 -5.48 -0.72
CA ALA A 5 12.58 -4.71 -1.72
C ALA A 5 11.45 -5.57 -2.32
N VAL A 6 10.25 -5.01 -2.39
CA VAL A 6 9.09 -5.64 -3.03
C VAL A 6 8.58 -4.78 -4.18
N GLY A 7 8.18 -5.46 -5.26
CA GLY A 7 7.50 -4.87 -6.42
C GLY A 7 6.10 -4.36 -6.10
N ASP A 8 5.34 -4.09 -7.15
CA ASP A 8 3.93 -3.72 -7.10
C ASP A 8 3.13 -4.66 -6.17
N ILE A 9 2.47 -4.08 -5.17
CA ILE A 9 1.61 -4.83 -4.23
C ILE A 9 0.16 -4.80 -4.73
N GLN A 10 -0.29 -3.65 -5.24
CA GLN A 10 -1.59 -3.46 -5.87
C GLN A 10 -2.74 -4.04 -5.05
N GLY A 11 -2.81 -3.77 -3.75
CA GLY A 11 -3.86 -4.26 -2.86
C GLY A 11 -3.83 -5.76 -2.55
N CYS A 12 -2.75 -6.48 -2.91
CA CYS A 12 -2.60 -7.92 -2.67
C CYS A 12 -1.93 -8.21 -1.30
N LEU A 13 -2.61 -7.84 -0.21
CA LEU A 13 -2.07 -8.00 1.15
C LEU A 13 -1.75 -9.45 1.51
N ASP A 14 -2.66 -10.38 1.23
CA ASP A 14 -2.49 -11.79 1.60
C ASP A 14 -1.27 -12.44 0.92
N PRO A 15 -1.08 -12.31 -0.41
CA PRO A 15 0.15 -12.75 -1.07
C PRO A 15 1.41 -12.10 -0.52
N LEU A 16 1.38 -10.78 -0.22
CA LEU A 16 2.52 -10.08 0.37
C LEU A 16 2.91 -10.68 1.71
N ARG A 17 1.95 -10.93 2.61
CA ARG A 17 2.22 -11.53 3.93
C ARG A 17 2.84 -12.92 3.79
N ARG A 18 2.32 -13.76 2.90
CA ARG A 18 2.90 -15.10 2.64
C ARG A 18 4.34 -15.02 2.10
N LEU A 19 4.63 -14.04 1.25
CA LEU A 19 5.98 -13.80 0.74
C LEU A 19 6.93 -13.41 1.88
N LEU A 20 6.51 -12.49 2.74
CA LEU A 20 7.29 -12.04 3.89
C LEU A 20 7.50 -13.14 4.93
N ASP A 21 6.49 -13.99 5.15
CA ASP A 21 6.60 -15.17 6.01
C ASP A 21 7.66 -16.15 5.48
N SER A 22 7.78 -16.29 4.15
CA SER A 22 8.76 -17.21 3.52
C SER A 22 10.22 -16.82 3.75
N VAL A 23 10.46 -15.53 4.04
CA VAL A 23 11.79 -14.99 4.38
C VAL A 23 11.92 -14.67 5.88
N ALA A 24 10.94 -15.09 6.69
CA ALA A 24 10.87 -14.82 8.12
C ALA A 24 11.06 -13.33 8.46
N PHE A 25 10.40 -12.45 7.71
CA PHE A 25 10.46 -11.00 7.92
C PHE A 25 10.00 -10.64 9.34
N ASP A 26 10.85 -9.89 10.06
CA ASP A 26 10.54 -9.36 11.37
C ASP A 26 10.59 -7.82 11.35
N PRO A 27 9.45 -7.11 11.46
CA PRO A 27 9.44 -5.63 11.42
C PRO A 27 10.17 -4.98 12.60
N THR A 28 10.55 -5.73 13.64
CA THR A 28 11.37 -5.20 14.74
C THR A 28 12.86 -5.20 14.41
N GLN A 29 13.30 -5.99 13.41
CA GLN A 29 14.71 -6.17 13.04
C GLN A 29 15.02 -5.80 11.59
N ASP A 30 14.03 -5.89 10.70
CA ASP A 30 14.15 -5.77 9.26
C ASP A 30 13.40 -4.56 8.73
N ARG A 31 13.65 -4.23 7.45
CA ARG A 31 12.94 -3.19 6.72
C ARG A 31 12.34 -3.70 5.42
N LEU A 32 11.16 -3.20 5.09
CA LEU A 32 10.47 -3.44 3.84
C LEU A 32 10.43 -2.15 3.02
N LEU A 33 10.89 -2.23 1.77
CA LEU A 33 10.91 -1.14 0.81
C LEU A 33 9.99 -1.48 -0.37
N ALA A 34 8.88 -0.75 -0.53
CA ALA A 34 8.00 -0.91 -1.68
C ALA A 34 8.43 0.03 -2.82
N VAL A 35 8.50 -0.48 -4.04
CA VAL A 35 8.86 0.31 -5.23
C VAL A 35 7.68 1.06 -5.87
N GLY A 36 6.59 1.22 -5.12
CA GLY A 36 5.36 1.91 -5.53
C GLY A 36 4.22 0.94 -5.87
N ASP A 37 3.10 1.54 -6.28
CA ASP A 37 1.86 0.85 -6.63
C ASP A 37 1.38 -0.09 -5.50
N ILE A 38 1.20 0.48 -4.31
CA ILE A 38 0.66 -0.25 -3.15
C ILE A 38 -0.82 -0.55 -3.33
N VAL A 39 -1.53 0.37 -3.97
CA VAL A 39 -2.99 0.34 -4.11
C VAL A 39 -3.44 0.11 -5.55
N ASN A 40 -4.76 -0.06 -5.69
CA ASN A 40 -5.48 -0.17 -6.95
C ASN A 40 -5.32 -1.56 -7.60
N ARG A 41 -6.29 -1.96 -8.44
CA ARG A 41 -6.43 -3.24 -9.14
C ARG A 41 -6.71 -4.47 -8.27
N GLY A 42 -6.00 -4.68 -7.16
CA GLY A 42 -6.23 -5.86 -6.32
C GLY A 42 -7.37 -5.69 -5.31
N PRO A 43 -7.65 -6.76 -4.57
CA PRO A 43 -8.87 -6.90 -3.79
C PRO A 43 -8.91 -6.01 -2.54
N ASP A 44 -7.76 -5.74 -1.91
CA ASP A 44 -7.71 -5.23 -0.53
C ASP A 44 -6.80 -4.01 -0.38
N SER A 45 -6.94 -3.00 -1.26
CA SER A 45 -6.14 -1.77 -1.24
C SER A 45 -6.15 -1.05 0.13
N LEU A 46 -7.32 -0.91 0.76
CA LEU A 46 -7.45 -0.28 2.08
C LEU A 46 -6.72 -1.06 3.18
N ALA A 47 -6.88 -2.38 3.21
CA ALA A 47 -6.22 -3.22 4.20
C ALA A 47 -4.69 -3.19 4.00
N THR A 48 -4.25 -3.17 2.75
CA THR A 48 -2.83 -3.05 2.38
C THR A 48 -2.23 -1.75 2.89
N LEU A 49 -2.89 -0.61 2.68
CA LEU A 49 -2.44 0.68 3.22
C LEU A 49 -2.39 0.68 4.75
N ARG A 50 -3.45 0.21 5.42
CA ARG A 50 -3.47 0.15 6.89
C ARG A 50 -2.36 -0.73 7.45
N TRP A 51 -2.13 -1.88 6.82
CA TRP A 51 -1.09 -2.80 7.25
C TRP A 51 0.31 -2.22 7.03
N THR A 52 0.60 -1.67 5.85
CA THR A 52 1.90 -1.02 5.58
C THR A 52 2.12 0.19 6.48
N HIS A 53 1.10 1.02 6.72
CA HIS A 53 1.17 2.12 7.70
C HIS A 53 1.46 1.61 9.12
N SER A 54 0.88 0.47 9.52
CA SER A 54 1.10 -0.12 10.86
C SER A 54 2.54 -0.60 11.11
N LEU A 55 3.34 -0.81 10.05
CA LEU A 55 4.76 -1.16 10.16
C LEU A 55 5.64 0.00 10.65
N GLY A 56 5.13 1.25 10.61
CA GLY A 56 5.85 2.43 11.08
C GLY A 56 7.23 2.56 10.43
N THR A 57 8.28 2.72 11.24
CA THR A 57 9.66 2.94 10.76
C THR A 57 10.31 1.73 10.07
N SER A 58 9.63 0.58 10.05
CA SER A 58 10.11 -0.62 9.35
C SER A 58 9.65 -0.68 7.89
N PHE A 59 8.85 0.29 7.43
CA PHE A 59 8.35 0.38 6.07
C PHE A 59 8.69 1.73 5.44
N ASP A 60 9.23 1.68 4.23
CA ASP A 60 9.50 2.84 3.40
C ASP A 60 8.98 2.56 1.98
N MET A 61 8.59 3.59 1.22
CA MET A 61 8.15 3.42 -0.17
C MET A 61 8.55 4.60 -1.05
N VAL A 62 8.61 4.35 -2.35
CA VAL A 62 8.51 5.40 -3.37
C VAL A 62 7.09 5.42 -3.93
N LEU A 63 6.62 6.58 -4.41
CA LEU A 63 5.28 6.70 -5.00
C LEU A 63 5.25 6.16 -6.43
N GLY A 64 4.35 5.21 -6.68
CA GLY A 64 4.00 4.72 -8.01
C GLY A 64 2.89 5.53 -8.67
N ASN A 65 2.59 5.21 -9.93
CA ASN A 65 1.54 5.92 -10.69
C ASN A 65 0.14 5.64 -10.14
N HIS A 66 -0.14 4.45 -9.61
CA HIS A 66 -1.44 4.14 -9.01
C HIS A 66 -1.61 4.86 -7.67
N ASP A 67 -0.53 5.06 -6.92
CA ASP A 67 -0.55 5.83 -5.67
C ASP A 67 -0.80 7.32 -5.96
N LEU A 68 -0.09 7.90 -6.95
CA LEU A 68 -0.32 9.28 -7.40
C LEU A 68 -1.75 9.47 -7.96
N HIS A 69 -2.30 8.46 -8.63
CA HIS A 69 -3.68 8.48 -9.12
C HIS A 69 -4.68 8.53 -7.96
N LEU A 70 -4.49 7.73 -6.91
CA LEU A 70 -5.29 7.81 -5.68
C LEU A 70 -5.23 9.21 -5.06
N LEU A 71 -4.03 9.78 -4.91
CA LEU A 71 -3.87 11.13 -4.35
C LEU A 71 -4.55 12.20 -5.20
N ALA A 72 -4.48 12.09 -6.53
CA ALA A 72 -5.16 13.01 -7.45
C ALA A 72 -6.69 12.94 -7.34
N ILE A 73 -7.25 11.74 -7.14
CA ILE A 73 -8.70 11.57 -6.90
C ILE A 73 -9.07 12.16 -5.55
N ALA A 74 -8.31 11.86 -4.49
CA ALA A 74 -8.57 12.36 -3.15
C ALA A 74 -8.54 13.90 -3.09
N ALA A 75 -7.64 14.52 -3.86
CA ALA A 75 -7.56 15.98 -4.00
C ALA A 75 -8.60 16.59 -4.95
N GLY A 76 -9.46 15.78 -5.59
CA GLY A 76 -10.49 16.25 -6.53
C GLY A 76 -9.95 16.73 -7.88
N VAL A 77 -8.69 16.42 -8.21
CA VAL A 77 -8.04 16.82 -9.47
C VAL A 77 -8.52 15.96 -10.65
N ARG A 78 -8.88 14.69 -10.39
CA ARG A 78 -9.39 13.75 -11.40
C ARG A 78 -10.52 12.88 -10.84
N PRO A 79 -11.45 12.42 -11.68
CA PRO A 79 -12.46 11.45 -11.27
C PRO A 79 -11.87 10.03 -11.16
N ALA A 80 -12.49 9.20 -10.32
CA ALA A 80 -12.20 7.78 -10.26
C ALA A 80 -12.64 7.07 -11.56
N HIS A 81 -11.90 6.04 -11.96
CA HIS A 81 -12.26 5.18 -13.08
C HIS A 81 -13.14 4.01 -12.60
N PRO A 82 -14.10 3.52 -13.39
CA PRO A 82 -14.97 2.39 -13.00
C PRO A 82 -14.27 1.07 -12.64
N LYS A 83 -12.96 0.96 -12.89
CA LYS A 83 -12.15 -0.23 -12.59
C LYS A 83 -11.24 -0.03 -11.37
N ASP A 84 -11.26 1.15 -10.76
CA ASP A 84 -10.45 1.44 -9.58
C ASP A 84 -11.02 0.70 -8.37
N THR A 85 -10.14 0.21 -7.49
CA THR A 85 -10.52 -0.43 -6.21
C THR A 85 -10.26 0.50 -5.02
N LEU A 86 -10.50 1.80 -5.22
CA LEU A 86 -10.06 2.88 -4.32
C LEU A 86 -11.18 3.45 -3.43
N ASP A 87 -12.45 3.16 -3.72
CA ASP A 87 -13.59 3.72 -2.97
C ASP A 87 -13.52 3.42 -1.47
N GLY A 88 -13.03 2.22 -1.12
CA GLY A 88 -12.81 1.85 0.28
C GLY A 88 -11.85 2.79 1.00
N ILE A 89 -10.81 3.28 0.31
CA ILE A 89 -9.84 4.24 0.86
C ILE A 89 -10.46 5.64 0.93
N LEU A 90 -11.08 6.10 -0.15
CA LEU A 90 -11.61 7.46 -0.28
C LEU A 90 -12.74 7.76 0.73
N THR A 91 -13.48 6.72 1.13
CA THR A 91 -14.59 6.78 2.09
C THR A 91 -14.21 6.34 3.50
N ALA A 92 -12.96 5.90 3.73
CA ALA A 92 -12.52 5.45 5.04
C ALA A 92 -12.50 6.59 6.06
N PRO A 93 -12.90 6.36 7.32
CA PRO A 93 -12.88 7.39 8.36
C PRO A 93 -11.46 7.84 8.72
N ASP A 94 -10.46 7.00 8.48
CA ASP A 94 -9.03 7.22 8.71
C ASP A 94 -8.27 7.62 7.44
N ARG A 95 -8.96 7.94 6.34
CA ARG A 95 -8.31 8.23 5.05
C ARG A 95 -7.26 9.34 5.14
N ASP A 96 -7.52 10.39 5.93
CA ASP A 96 -6.64 11.56 6.01
C ASP A 96 -5.32 11.23 6.74
N THR A 97 -5.29 10.12 7.49
CA THR A 97 -4.07 9.57 8.09
C THR A 97 -3.32 8.66 7.11
N LEU A 98 -4.04 8.01 6.19
CA LEU A 98 -3.48 7.04 5.25
C LEU A 98 -2.91 7.67 3.96
N LEU A 99 -3.28 8.92 3.66
CA LEU A 99 -2.88 9.67 2.46
C LEU A 99 -1.87 10.78 2.81
#